data_AF-X6IAY2-F1
#
_entry.id   AF-X6IAY2-F1
#
_cell.length_a   1.000
_cell.length_b   1.000
_cell.length_c   1.000
_cell.angle_alpha   90.00
_cell.angle_beta   90.00
_cell.angle_gamma   90.00
#
_symmetry.space_group_name_H-M   'P 1'
#
loop_
_entity.id
_entity.type
_entity.pdbx_description
1 polymer ?
#
loop_
_entity_poly.entity_id
_entity_poly.type
_entity_poly.pdbx_seq_one_letter_code
_entity_poly.pdbx_strand_id
1 'polypeptide(L)'
;MGRIEALTRFWRSLQGRPTPSDTRMTPQQRRRFRLMMQAADGRANGASYRDIAVAFYGQKRIAADPWKTSALRDAVIGLVEGATAMIGGGYLQILRHRRRP
;
A
#
# COMPACT_ATOMS: atom_id res chain seq x y z
N MET A 1 -24.85 -8.36 -3.07
CA MET A 1 -24.08 -9.07 -2.02
C MET A 1 -23.09 -8.21 -1.23
N GLY A 2 -22.45 -7.16 -1.78
CA GLY A 2 -21.32 -6.49 -1.08
C GLY A 2 -21.58 -5.70 0.22
N ARG A 3 -22.79 -5.16 0.47
CA ARG A 3 -23.08 -4.34 1.66
C ARG A 3 -23.33 -5.18 2.91
N ILE A 4 -24.15 -6.22 2.80
CA ILE A 4 -24.42 -7.16 3.91
C ILE A 4 -23.11 -7.81 4.36
N GLU A 5 -22.27 -8.25 3.41
CA GLU A 5 -21.00 -8.89 3.73
C GLU A 5 -19.98 -7.93 4.36
N ALA A 6 -20.04 -6.63 4.03
CA ALA A 6 -19.24 -5.60 4.69
C ALA A 6 -19.72 -5.35 6.12
N LEU A 7 -21.04 -5.24 6.33
CA LEU A 7 -21.65 -5.10 7.66
C LEU A 7 -21.36 -6.32 8.55
N THR A 8 -21.46 -7.54 8.00
CA THR A 8 -21.13 -8.76 8.74
C THR A 8 -19.66 -8.81 9.15
N ARG A 9 -18.74 -8.40 8.28
CA ARG A 9 -17.31 -8.28 8.63
C ARG A 9 -17.10 -7.23 9.72
N PHE A 10 -17.72 -6.06 9.59
CA PHE A 10 -17.61 -4.98 10.58
C PHE A 10 -18.14 -5.42 11.96
N TRP A 11 -19.35 -5.98 12.01
CA TRP A 11 -19.94 -6.47 13.25
C TRP A 11 -19.11 -7.59 13.90
N ARG A 12 -18.62 -8.56 13.11
CA ARG A 12 -17.73 -9.62 13.65
C ARG A 12 -16.44 -9.06 14.22
N SER A 13 -15.84 -8.08 13.54
CA SER A 13 -14.64 -7.39 14.03
C SER A 13 -14.86 -6.71 15.37
N LEU A 14 -15.97 -5.99 15.54
CA LEU A 14 -16.33 -5.33 16.81
C LEU A 14 -16.54 -6.33 17.95
N GLN A 15 -17.00 -7.53 17.64
CA GLN A 15 -17.27 -8.60 18.62
C GLN A 15 -16.04 -9.49 18.88
N GLY A 16 -14.85 -9.15 18.35
CA GLY A 16 -13.64 -9.97 18.47
C GLY A 16 -13.74 -11.34 17.77
N ARG A 17 -14.69 -11.51 16.85
CA ARG A 17 -14.93 -12.77 16.14
C ARG A 17 -14.11 -12.85 14.85
N PRO A 18 -13.75 -14.06 14.38
CA PRO A 18 -13.07 -14.23 13.10
C PRO A 18 -13.84 -13.58 11.94
N THR A 19 -13.20 -12.59 11.31
CA THR A 19 -13.74 -11.87 10.17
C THR A 19 -13.47 -12.61 8.85
N PRO A 20 -14.50 -12.85 8.02
CA PRO A 20 -14.31 -13.41 6.68
C PRO A 20 -13.32 -12.58 5.86
N SER A 21 -12.42 -13.25 5.12
CA SER A 21 -11.40 -12.58 4.30
C SER A 21 -12.03 -11.62 3.30
N ASP A 22 -11.53 -10.39 3.19
CA ASP A 22 -11.94 -9.46 2.14
C ASP A 22 -11.26 -9.84 0.82
N THR A 23 -12.07 -10.29 -0.16
CA THR A 23 -11.64 -10.76 -1.47
C THR A 23 -11.51 -9.64 -2.52
N ARG A 24 -11.85 -8.39 -2.16
CA ARG A 24 -11.75 -7.24 -3.08
C ARG A 24 -10.32 -6.90 -3.45
N MET A 25 -9.36 -7.26 -2.61
CA MET A 25 -7.95 -6.99 -2.83
C MET A 25 -7.12 -8.25 -2.67
N THR A 26 -6.16 -8.43 -3.57
CA THR A 26 -5.16 -9.48 -3.41
C THR A 26 -4.19 -9.14 -2.27
N PRO A 27 -3.54 -10.15 -1.65
CA PRO A 27 -2.50 -9.91 -0.65
C PRO A 27 -1.38 -8.99 -1.16
N GLN A 28 -1.03 -9.12 -2.46
CA GLN A 28 -0.02 -8.28 -3.12
C GLN A 28 -0.46 -6.81 -3.21
N GLN A 29 -1.71 -6.54 -3.61
CA GLN A 29 -2.27 -5.19 -3.63
C GLN A 29 -2.28 -4.57 -2.22
N ARG A 30 -2.71 -5.34 -1.20
CA ARG A 30 -2.70 -4.88 0.20
C ARG A 30 -1.28 -4.55 0.67
N ARG A 31 -0.30 -5.38 0.36
CA ARG A 31 1.11 -5.10 0.67
C ARG A 31 1.59 -3.84 -0.02
N ARG A 32 1.29 -3.67 -1.32
CA ARG A 32 1.68 -2.49 -2.08
C ARG A 32 1.09 -1.20 -1.50
N PHE A 33 -0.20 -1.20 -1.13
CA PHE A 33 -0.79 -0.01 -0.49
C PHE A 33 -0.15 0.33 0.85
N ARG A 34 0.22 -0.65 1.67
CA ARG A 34 0.97 -0.37 2.91
C ARG A 34 2.30 0.31 2.63
N LEU A 35 3.05 -0.18 1.65
CA LEU A 35 4.32 0.45 1.24
C LEU A 35 4.11 1.86 0.69
N MET A 36 3.04 2.08 -0.07
CA MET A 36 2.67 3.42 -0.56
C MET A 36 2.41 4.37 0.62
N MET A 37 1.60 3.96 1.60
CA MET A 37 1.32 4.81 2.77
C MET A 37 2.60 5.09 3.58
N GLN A 38 3.43 4.08 3.84
CA GLN A 38 4.73 4.27 4.51
C GLN A 38 5.67 5.20 3.74
N ALA A 39 5.66 5.14 2.40
CA ALA A 39 6.46 6.02 1.56
C ALA A 39 5.95 7.47 1.62
N ALA A 40 4.63 7.68 1.60
CA ALA A 40 4.04 9.01 1.80
C ALA A 40 4.38 9.57 3.18
N ASP A 41 4.25 8.78 4.24
CA ASP A 41 4.63 9.18 5.59
C ASP A 41 6.11 9.57 5.64
N GLY A 42 7.00 8.77 5.04
CA GLY A 42 8.42 9.09 4.92
C GLY A 42 8.65 10.43 4.22
N ARG A 43 7.99 10.67 3.08
CA ARG A 43 8.11 11.94 2.34
C ARG A 43 7.57 13.13 3.14
N ALA A 44 6.46 12.97 3.84
CA ALA A 44 5.89 14.00 4.72
C ALA A 44 6.84 14.35 5.88
N ASN A 45 7.66 13.40 6.33
CA ASN A 45 8.70 13.58 7.34
C ASN A 45 10.07 13.96 6.75
N GLY A 46 10.15 14.35 5.47
CA GLY A 46 11.39 14.83 4.84
C GLY A 46 12.36 13.74 4.38
N ALA A 47 12.00 12.45 4.48
CA ALA A 47 12.86 11.36 4.02
C ALA A 47 13.11 11.45 2.50
N SER A 48 14.35 11.22 2.08
CA SER A 48 14.67 11.10 0.66
C SER A 48 14.14 9.77 0.09
N TYR A 49 14.03 9.68 -1.24
CA TYR A 49 13.70 8.40 -1.89
C TYR A 49 14.69 7.29 -1.53
N ARG A 50 15.96 7.64 -1.26
CA ARG A 50 16.99 6.68 -0.85
C ARG A 50 16.75 6.19 0.57
N ASP A 51 16.38 7.07 1.50
CA ASP A 51 16.09 6.70 2.89
C ASP A 51 14.88 5.74 2.95
N ILE A 52 13.84 6.03 2.18
CA ILE A 52 12.67 5.16 2.05
C ILE A 52 13.08 3.80 1.46
N ALA A 53 13.94 3.78 0.43
CA ALA A 53 14.43 2.55 -0.16
C ALA A 53 15.25 1.72 0.84
N VAL A 54 16.08 2.36 1.66
CA VAL A 54 16.86 1.70 2.72
C VAL A 54 15.94 1.11 3.78
N ALA A 55 14.88 1.82 4.18
CA ALA A 55 13.89 1.30 5.12
C ALA A 55 13.14 0.07 4.55
N PHE A 56 12.85 0.04 3.25
CA PHE A 56 12.09 -1.05 2.62
C PHE A 56 12.93 -2.27 2.23
N TYR A 57 14.16 -2.05 1.76
CA TYR A 57 14.98 -3.08 1.12
C TYR A 57 16.30 -3.35 1.86
N GLY A 58 16.67 -2.50 2.82
CA GLY A 58 17.89 -2.59 3.60
C GLY A 58 19.09 -1.93 2.92
N GLN A 59 19.98 -1.36 3.74
CA GLN A 59 21.16 -0.63 3.28
C GLN A 59 22.06 -1.45 2.34
N LYS A 60 22.32 -2.72 2.70
CA LYS A 60 23.18 -3.62 1.91
C LYS A 60 22.69 -3.79 0.47
N ARG A 61 21.37 -3.93 0.30
CA ARG A 61 20.76 -4.10 -1.02
C ARG A 61 20.78 -2.82 -1.83
N ILE A 62 20.53 -1.67 -1.19
CA ILE A 62 20.59 -0.36 -1.84
C ILE A 62 22.02 0.04 -2.22
N ALA A 63 23.02 -0.44 -1.50
CA ALA A 63 24.42 -0.18 -1.79
C ALA A 63 25.02 -1.09 -2.88
N ALA A 64 24.33 -2.17 -3.26
CA ALA A 64 24.84 -3.13 -4.25
C ALA A 64 24.89 -2.56 -5.67
N ASP A 65 23.99 -1.64 -6.01
CA ASP A 65 23.88 -1.02 -7.33
C ASP A 65 23.99 0.52 -7.25
N PRO A 66 24.49 1.20 -8.29
CA PRO A 66 24.47 2.66 -8.37
C PRO A 66 23.05 3.23 -8.24
N TRP A 67 22.83 4.09 -7.25
CA TRP A 67 21.50 4.60 -6.90
C TRP A 67 20.76 5.28 -8.06
N LYS A 68 21.45 6.09 -8.88
CA LYS A 68 20.82 6.88 -9.94
C LYS A 68 20.16 6.03 -11.03
N THR A 69 20.67 4.83 -11.27
CA THR A 69 20.21 3.89 -12.31
C THR A 69 19.55 2.64 -11.72
N SER A 70 19.27 2.63 -10.42
CA SER A 70 18.74 1.45 -9.73
C SER A 70 17.23 1.29 -9.95
N ALA A 71 16.78 0.09 -10.30
CA ALA A 71 15.34 -0.23 -10.35
C ALA A 71 14.63 -0.07 -8.98
N LEU A 72 15.37 -0.14 -7.87
CA LEU A 72 14.82 0.12 -6.54
C LEU A 72 14.50 1.61 -6.32
N ARG A 73 15.22 2.51 -6.99
CA ARG A 73 14.88 3.93 -7.01
C ARG A 73 13.54 4.14 -7.70
N ASP A 74 13.37 3.58 -8.89
CA ASP A 74 12.14 3.70 -9.67
C ASP A 74 10.95 3.06 -8.94
N ALA A 75 11.17 1.91 -8.29
CA ALA A 75 10.15 1.27 -7.47
C ALA A 75 9.66 2.18 -6.33
N VAL A 76 10.57 2.87 -5.63
CA VAL A 76 10.19 3.78 -4.54
C VAL A 76 9.53 5.05 -5.07
N ILE A 77 10.00 5.61 -6.19
CA ILE A 77 9.33 6.74 -6.84
C ILE A 77 7.88 6.37 -7.19
N GLY A 78 7.67 5.22 -7.82
CA GLY A 78 6.33 4.75 -8.15
C GLY A 78 5.45 4.46 -6.92
N LEU A 79 6.04 4.07 -5.78
CA LEU A 79 5.31 3.96 -4.52
C LEU A 79 4.85 5.33 -4.01
N VAL A 80 5.72 6.34 -4.05
CA VAL A 80 5.40 7.71 -3.62
C VAL A 80 4.35 8.35 -4.52
N GLU A 81 4.53 8.28 -5.84
CA GLU A 81 3.56 8.82 -6.81
C GLU A 81 2.20 8.14 -6.66
N GLY A 82 2.20 6.81 -6.55
CA GLY A 82 0.99 6.07 -6.30
C GLY A 82 0.36 6.44 -4.95
N ALA A 83 1.15 6.66 -3.90
CA ALA A 83 0.64 7.09 -2.61
C ALA A 83 -0.03 8.47 -2.68
N THR A 84 0.60 9.42 -3.36
CA THR A 84 0.02 10.75 -3.63
C THR A 84 -1.32 10.63 -4.34
N ALA A 85 -1.41 9.80 -5.39
CA ALA A 85 -2.66 9.57 -6.10
C ALA A 85 -3.73 8.92 -5.21
N MET A 86 -3.33 7.98 -4.34
CA MET A 86 -4.24 7.33 -3.39
C MET A 86 -4.79 8.31 -2.36
N ILE A 87 -3.92 9.14 -1.76
CA ILE A 87 -4.29 10.15 -0.77
C ILE A 87 -5.17 11.23 -1.41
N GLY A 88 -4.87 11.63 -2.64
CA GLY A 88 -5.65 12.59 -3.44
C GLY A 88 -7.03 12.10 -3.91
N GLY A 89 -7.58 11.04 -3.33
CA GLY A 89 -8.93 10.51 -3.64
C GLY A 89 -8.95 9.16 -4.34
N GLY A 90 -7.79 8.64 -4.76
CA GLY A 90 -7.69 7.30 -5.37
C GLY A 90 -8.16 6.17 -4.46
N TYR A 91 -8.10 6.35 -3.14
CA TYR A 91 -8.61 5.39 -2.14
C TYR A 91 -10.08 5.00 -2.33
N LEU A 92 -10.90 5.88 -2.91
CA LEU A 92 -12.31 5.60 -3.19
C LEU A 92 -12.50 4.41 -4.17
N GLN A 93 -11.51 4.13 -5.01
CA GLN A 93 -11.56 2.98 -5.91
C GLN A 93 -11.43 1.63 -5.17
N ILE A 94 -10.81 1.60 -3.99
CA ILE A 94 -10.76 0.38 -3.15
C ILE A 94 -12.17 0.02 -2.66
N LEU A 95 -12.97 1.04 -2.33
CA LEU A 95 -14.32 0.86 -1.80
C LEU A 95 -15.33 0.48 -2.89
N ARG A 96 -14.97 0.70 -4.16
CA ARG A 96 -15.78 0.25 -5.29
C ARG A 96 -15.65 -1.25 -5.44
N HIS A 97 -16.68 -1.96 -4.99
CA HIS A 97 -16.82 -3.37 -5.26
C HIS A 97 -17.13 -3.58 -6.75
N ARG A 98 -16.08 -3.68 -7.58
CA ARG A 98 -16.23 -4.24 -8.92
C ARG A 98 -16.62 -5.70 -8.75
N ARG A 99 -17.81 -6.07 -9.22
CA ARG A 99 -18.09 -7.49 -9.51
C ARG A 99 -17.03 -7.91 -10.52
N ARG A 100 -16.22 -8.92 -10.18
CA ARG A 100 -15.48 -9.64 -11.21
C ARG A 100 -16.54 -10.23 -12.17
N PRO A 101 -16.41 -10.06 -13.49
CA PRO A 101 -17.27 -10.80 -14.42
C PRO A 101 -17.13 -12.30 -14.17
#